data_AF-A0A938CC71-F1
#
_entry.id   AF-A0A938CC71-F1
#
_cell.length_a   1.000
_cell.length_b   1.000
_cell.length_c   1.000
_cell.angle_alpha   90.00
_cell.angle_beta   90.00
_cell.angle_gamma   90.00
#
_symmetry.space_group_name_H-M   'P 1'
#
loop_
_entity.id
_entity.type
_entity.pdbx_description
1 polymer ?
#
loop_
_entity_poly.entity_id
_entity_poly.type
_entity_poly.pdbx_seq_one_letter_code
_entity_poly.pdbx_strand_id
1 'polypeptide(L)'
;MSRGGITLGRRPGYWAEVIEALSEADPVMARIIATSRSAGLRRRTDPFLMLARAIIGQQISTKAAETVWLKLSDALGGIRPDTILVAGEPGLRALGLTRQKSSYFVAIAEAARDGRFDAARLRRLDDDAVVEELVALRGIGRWTAEMFLMFHL
;
A
#
# COMPACT_ATOMS: atom_id res chain seq x y z
N MET A 1 -13.87 -7.18 23.70
CA MET A 1 -14.38 -6.34 22.61
C MET A 1 -13.62 -5.01 22.62
N SER A 2 -12.45 -4.95 21.98
CA SER A 2 -11.68 -3.71 21.87
C SER A 2 -12.06 -3.02 20.56
N ARG A 3 -12.76 -1.88 20.65
CA ARG A 3 -12.98 -1.01 19.49
C ARG A 3 -11.60 -0.48 19.09
N GLY A 4 -11.07 -0.94 17.96
CA GLY A 4 -9.82 -0.44 17.39
C GLY A 4 -9.89 1.07 17.27
N GLY A 5 -9.16 1.76 18.14
CA GLY A 5 -9.06 3.22 18.11
C GLY A 5 -8.55 3.64 16.74
N ILE A 6 -9.33 4.44 16.02
CA ILE A 6 -8.88 5.10 14.80
C ILE A 6 -7.78 6.06 15.24
N THR A 7 -6.52 5.65 15.18
CA THR A 7 -5.39 6.59 15.28
C THR A 7 -5.60 7.67 14.21
N LEU A 8 -5.47 8.93 14.57
CA LEU A 8 -5.69 10.03 13.62
C LEU A 8 -4.52 10.06 12.61
N GLY A 9 -4.82 10.20 11.33
CA GLY A 9 -3.78 10.43 10.32
C GLY A 9 -3.11 11.78 10.52
N ARG A 10 -1.85 11.92 10.10
CA ARG A 10 -1.14 13.20 10.18
C ARG A 10 -1.67 14.14 9.09
N ARG A 11 -1.88 15.40 9.43
CA ARG A 11 -2.24 16.44 8.46
C ARG A 11 -0.95 16.98 7.81
N PRO A 12 -0.82 16.93 6.48
CA PRO A 12 0.24 17.63 5.76
C PRO A 12 0.22 19.15 6.03
N GLY A 13 1.33 19.84 5.76
CA GLY A 13 1.42 21.29 5.97
C GLY A 13 0.38 22.09 5.18
N TYR A 14 0.05 21.63 3.97
CA TYR A 14 -0.95 22.24 3.08
C TYR A 14 -2.41 21.87 3.41
N TRP A 15 -2.67 21.14 4.50
CA TRP A 15 -4.00 20.57 4.76
C TRP A 15 -5.09 21.63 4.98
N ALA A 16 -4.76 22.73 5.64
CA ALA A 16 -5.72 23.81 5.90
C ALA A 16 -6.11 24.53 4.60
N GLU A 17 -5.10 24.89 3.79
CA GLU A 17 -5.27 25.55 2.49
C GLU A 17 -6.13 24.71 1.53
N VAL A 18 -5.89 23.39 1.47
CA VAL A 18 -6.69 22.48 0.63
C VAL A 18 -8.13 22.37 1.12
N ILE A 19 -8.36 22.34 2.44
CA ILE A 19 -9.72 22.32 2.98
C ILE A 19 -10.49 23.58 2.59
N GLU A 20 -9.85 24.74 2.70
CA GLU A 20 -10.42 26.03 2.33
C GLU A 20 -10.75 26.06 0.84
N ALA A 21 -9.77 25.79 -0.02
CA ALA A 21 -9.95 25.79 -1.47
C ALA A 21 -11.05 24.81 -1.93
N LEU A 22 -11.12 23.59 -1.37
CA LEU A 22 -12.17 22.63 -1.72
C LEU A 22 -13.56 23.06 -1.22
N SER A 23 -13.62 23.72 -0.06
CA SER A 23 -14.90 24.18 0.50
C SER A 23 -15.46 25.37 -0.28
N GLU A 24 -14.59 26.24 -0.82
CA GLU A 24 -14.97 27.35 -1.68
C GLU A 24 -15.40 26.87 -3.08
N ALA A 25 -14.69 25.88 -3.63
CA ALA A 25 -14.95 25.38 -4.98
C ALA A 25 -16.21 24.51 -5.09
N ASP A 26 -16.56 23.74 -4.04
CA ASP A 26 -17.66 22.78 -4.10
C ASP A 26 -18.49 22.73 -2.79
N PRO A 27 -19.77 23.19 -2.81
CA PRO A 27 -20.67 23.15 -1.65
C PRO A 27 -20.95 21.74 -1.08
N VAL A 28 -20.90 20.69 -1.90
CA VAL A 28 -21.03 19.30 -1.46
C VAL A 28 -19.80 18.90 -0.65
N MET A 29 -18.61 19.21 -1.14
CA MET A 29 -17.35 18.98 -0.44
C MET A 29 -17.30 19.78 0.87
N ALA A 30 -17.70 21.05 0.86
CA ALA A 30 -17.79 21.88 2.06
C ALA A 30 -18.61 21.22 3.16
N ARG A 31 -19.79 20.67 2.80
CA ARG A 31 -20.66 19.96 3.75
C ARG A 31 -20.00 18.69 4.29
N ILE A 32 -19.37 17.89 3.43
CA ILE A 32 -18.68 16.64 3.85
C ILE A 32 -17.52 16.95 4.80
N ILE A 33 -16.72 17.98 4.51
CA ILE A 33 -15.60 18.42 5.33
C ILE A 33 -16.10 18.89 6.70
N ALA A 34 -17.16 19.69 6.73
CA ALA A 34 -17.74 20.21 7.98
C ALA A 34 -18.18 19.09 8.93
N THR A 35 -18.67 17.97 8.39
CA THR A 35 -19.08 16.78 9.17
C THR A 35 -17.94 15.82 9.51
N SER A 36 -16.77 15.93 8.84
CA SER A 36 -15.67 14.95 8.91
C SER A 36 -14.41 15.50 9.62
N ARG A 37 -14.59 16.17 10.77
CA ARG A 37 -13.56 16.98 11.44
C ARG A 37 -12.33 16.20 11.96
N SER A 38 -12.42 14.88 12.06
CA SER A 38 -11.34 14.00 12.53
C SER A 38 -10.50 13.38 11.40
N ALA A 39 -10.72 13.78 10.14
CA ALA A 39 -9.94 13.28 9.02
C ALA A 39 -8.45 13.70 9.08
N GLY A 40 -7.59 12.83 8.56
CA GLY A 40 -6.16 13.05 8.38
C GLY A 40 -5.55 11.95 7.50
N LEU A 41 -4.37 12.20 6.93
CA LEU A 41 -3.73 11.27 6.00
C LEU A 41 -2.76 10.34 6.75
N ARG A 42 -2.91 9.03 6.52
CA ARG A 42 -1.95 8.05 7.06
C ARG A 42 -0.99 7.65 5.96
N ARG A 43 0.24 8.16 6.05
CA ARG A 43 1.33 7.69 5.19
C ARG A 43 1.84 6.34 5.69
N ARG A 44 2.04 5.39 4.77
CA ARG A 44 2.76 4.15 5.06
C ARG A 44 4.24 4.38 4.85
N THR A 45 5.07 3.97 5.81
CA THR A 45 6.50 4.27 5.80
C THR A 45 7.32 3.35 4.91
N ASP A 46 6.88 2.11 4.71
CA ASP A 46 7.61 1.12 3.92
C ASP A 46 6.92 0.86 2.56
N PRO A 47 7.59 1.19 1.44
CA PRO A 47 7.05 1.03 0.09
C PRO A 47 6.81 -0.43 -0.28
N PHE A 48 7.74 -1.32 0.08
CA PHE A 48 7.66 -2.73 -0.22
C PHE A 48 6.51 -3.39 0.54
N LEU A 49 6.42 -3.13 1.84
CA LEU A 49 5.32 -3.64 2.66
C LEU A 49 3.97 -3.08 2.23
N MET A 50 3.93 -1.89 1.63
CA MET A 50 2.70 -1.35 1.07
C MET A 50 2.21 -2.17 -0.13
N LEU A 51 3.09 -2.46 -1.10
CA LEU A 51 2.74 -3.31 -2.25
C LEU A 51 2.41 -4.75 -1.81
N ALA A 52 3.19 -5.32 -0.90
CA ALA A 52 2.92 -6.65 -0.35
C ALA A 52 1.53 -6.73 0.32
N ARG A 53 1.16 -5.71 1.11
CA ARG A 53 -0.19 -5.63 1.71
C ARG A 53 -1.28 -5.48 0.65
N ALA A 54 -1.03 -4.68 -0.39
CA ALA A 54 -1.98 -4.53 -1.48
C ALA A 54 -2.25 -5.88 -2.17
N ILE A 55 -1.20 -6.62 -2.53
CA ILE A 55 -1.32 -7.94 -3.16
C ILE A 55 -2.06 -8.93 -2.25
N ILE A 56 -1.76 -8.98 -0.95
CA ILE A 56 -2.48 -9.85 0.00
C ILE A 56 -3.97 -9.48 0.04
N GLY A 57 -4.30 -8.19 0.10
CA GLY A 57 -5.67 -7.70 0.21
C GLY A 57 -6.53 -7.89 -1.04
N GLN A 58 -5.95 -8.20 -2.20
CA GLN A 58 -6.71 -8.37 -3.44
C GLN A 58 -7.79 -9.45 -3.29
N GLN A 59 -9.03 -9.10 -3.65
CA GLN A 59 -10.20 -10.00 -3.71
C GLN A 59 -10.62 -10.67 -2.38
N ILE A 60 -10.16 -10.17 -1.23
CA ILE A 60 -10.53 -10.70 0.09
C ILE A 60 -10.89 -9.59 1.06
N SER A 61 -11.57 -9.94 2.16
CA SER A 61 -11.89 -8.98 3.21
C SER A 61 -10.64 -8.48 3.93
N THR A 62 -10.73 -7.30 4.55
CA THR A 62 -9.65 -6.74 5.37
C THR A 62 -9.23 -7.67 6.50
N LYS A 63 -10.20 -8.32 7.16
CA LYS A 63 -9.96 -9.32 8.21
C LYS A 63 -9.23 -10.55 7.68
N ALA A 64 -9.61 -11.06 6.50
CA ALA A 64 -8.91 -12.19 5.89
C ALA A 64 -7.47 -11.82 5.49
N ALA A 65 -7.28 -10.61 4.94
CA ALA A 65 -5.97 -10.09 4.59
C ALA A 65 -5.06 -9.96 5.82
N GLU A 66 -5.59 -9.49 6.95
CA GLU A 66 -4.86 -9.39 8.21
C GLU A 66 -4.43 -10.77 8.73
N THR A 67 -5.33 -11.77 8.71
CA THR A 67 -4.99 -13.14 9.10
C THR A 67 -3.85 -13.71 8.25
N VAL A 68 -3.91 -13.54 6.92
CA VAL A 68 -2.85 -13.99 6.01
C VAL A 68 -1.54 -13.24 6.28
N TRP A 69 -1.60 -11.93 6.49
CA TRP A 69 -0.44 -11.11 6.81
C TRP A 69 0.27 -11.59 8.08
N LEU A 70 -0.46 -11.82 9.16
CA LEU A 70 0.09 -12.29 10.43
C LEU A 70 0.74 -13.66 10.27
N LYS A 71 0.06 -14.61 9.61
CA LYS A 71 0.59 -15.95 9.36
C LYS A 71 1.90 -15.92 8.55
N LEU A 72 1.97 -15.11 7.50
CA LEU A 72 3.18 -14.95 6.70
C LEU A 72 4.30 -14.28 7.49
N SER A 73 3.98 -13.21 8.23
CA SER A 73 4.97 -12.48 9.01
C SER A 73 5.58 -13.34 10.12
N ASP A 74 4.78 -14.18 10.77
CA ASP A 74 5.23 -15.12 11.80
C ASP A 74 6.13 -16.20 11.20
N ALA A 75 5.65 -16.88 10.15
CA ALA A 75 6.40 -17.96 9.50
C ALA A 75 7.72 -17.52 8.85
N LEU A 76 7.81 -16.28 8.38
CA LEU A 76 8.99 -15.75 7.70
C LEU A 76 9.94 -14.94 8.61
N GLY A 77 9.59 -14.72 9.89
CA GLY A 77 10.34 -13.81 10.76
C GLY A 77 10.32 -12.36 10.24
N GLY A 78 9.19 -11.95 9.67
CA GLY A 78 8.97 -10.68 9.00
C GLY A 78 9.01 -10.77 7.47
N ILE A 79 8.17 -9.96 6.83
CA ILE A 79 8.06 -9.89 5.38
C ILE A 79 9.13 -8.92 4.85
N ARG A 80 10.09 -9.44 4.08
CA ARG A 80 11.16 -8.67 3.42
C ARG A 80 11.45 -9.30 2.06
N PRO A 81 12.08 -8.59 1.12
CA PRO A 81 12.47 -9.17 -0.17
C PRO A 81 13.22 -10.50 0.00
N ASP A 82 14.24 -10.55 0.86
CA ASP A 82 15.03 -11.76 1.06
C ASP A 82 14.22 -12.93 1.64
N THR A 83 13.35 -12.68 2.63
CA THR A 83 12.56 -13.77 3.24
C THR A 83 11.54 -14.35 2.27
N ILE A 84 10.99 -13.51 1.39
CA ILE A 84 10.11 -13.94 0.30
C ILE A 84 10.86 -14.77 -0.74
N LEU A 85 12.05 -14.32 -1.15
CA LEU A 85 12.87 -15.03 -2.14
C LEU A 85 13.36 -16.39 -1.62
N VAL A 86 13.73 -16.47 -0.33
CA VAL A 86 14.10 -17.75 0.31
C VAL A 86 12.91 -18.71 0.38
N ALA A 87 11.71 -18.22 0.71
CA ALA A 87 10.51 -19.07 0.73
C ALA A 87 10.09 -19.53 -0.68
N GLY A 88 10.27 -18.66 -1.68
CA GLY A 88 9.85 -18.89 -3.06
C GLY A 88 8.35 -19.09 -3.23
N GLU A 89 7.89 -19.28 -4.47
CA GLU A 89 6.46 -19.55 -4.71
C GLU A 89 5.92 -20.79 -3.97
N PRO A 90 6.63 -21.94 -3.94
CA PRO A 90 6.13 -23.12 -3.25
C PRO A 90 5.94 -22.90 -1.74
N GLY A 91 6.90 -22.25 -1.07
CA GLY A 91 6.81 -21.96 0.36
C GLY A 91 5.68 -20.99 0.67
N LEU A 92 5.53 -19.92 -0.13
CA LEU A 92 4.44 -18.96 0.02
C LEU A 92 3.05 -19.61 -0.16
N ARG A 93 2.94 -20.55 -1.11
CA ARG A 93 1.71 -21.33 -1.30
C ARG A 93 1.39 -22.21 -0.09
N ALA A 94 2.38 -22.88 0.48
CA ALA A 94 2.22 -23.67 1.69
C ALA A 94 1.74 -22.80 2.88
N LEU A 95 2.12 -21.53 2.90
CA LEU A 95 1.68 -20.56 3.90
C LEU A 95 0.27 -19.99 3.64
N GLY A 96 -0.36 -20.32 2.51
CA GLY A 96 -1.75 -19.98 2.23
C GLY A 96 -1.96 -18.87 1.18
N LEU A 97 -0.90 -18.46 0.48
CA LEU A 97 -1.08 -17.61 -0.70
C LEU A 97 -1.57 -18.45 -1.90
N THR A 98 -2.37 -17.82 -2.76
CA THR A 98 -2.73 -18.42 -4.05
C THR A 98 -1.49 -18.48 -4.94
N ARG A 99 -1.53 -19.31 -6.00
CA ARG A 99 -0.46 -19.36 -7.02
C ARG A 99 -0.15 -17.97 -7.59
N GLN A 100 -1.20 -17.21 -7.91
CA GLN A 100 -1.06 -15.87 -8.48
C GLN A 100 -0.40 -14.90 -7.50
N LYS A 101 -0.89 -14.83 -6.25
CA LYS A 101 -0.30 -13.94 -5.22
C LYS A 101 1.13 -14.33 -4.85
N SER A 102 1.43 -15.62 -4.80
CA SER A 102 2.79 -16.11 -4.52
C SER A 102 3.78 -15.62 -5.56
N SER A 103 3.39 -15.70 -6.83
CA SER A 103 4.25 -15.25 -7.93
C SER A 103 4.38 -13.72 -8.01
N TYR A 104 3.34 -12.97 -7.65
CA TYR A 104 3.43 -11.52 -7.51
C TYR A 104 4.37 -11.11 -6.36
N PHE A 105 4.31 -11.82 -5.23
CA PHE A 105 5.21 -11.62 -4.09
C PHE A 105 6.67 -11.81 -4.49
N VAL A 106 6.98 -12.91 -5.18
CA VAL A 106 8.34 -13.16 -5.69
C VAL A 106 8.75 -12.07 -6.66
N ALA A 107 7.90 -11.71 -7.63
CA ALA A 107 8.23 -10.67 -8.62
C ALA A 107 8.53 -9.29 -7.99
N ILE A 108 7.76 -8.86 -6.99
CA ILE A 108 8.05 -7.59 -6.30
C ILE A 108 9.30 -7.67 -5.42
N ALA A 109 9.62 -8.85 -4.86
CA ALA A 109 10.82 -9.07 -4.08
C ALA A 109 12.09 -9.06 -4.95
N GLU A 110 12.03 -9.68 -6.13
CA GLU A 110 13.07 -9.60 -7.16
C GLU A 110 13.27 -8.15 -7.61
N ALA A 111 12.17 -7.44 -7.92
CA ALA A 111 12.25 -6.05 -8.34
C ALA A 111 12.90 -5.15 -7.28
N ALA A 112 12.60 -5.37 -5.99
CA ALA A 112 13.23 -4.66 -4.89
C ALA A 112 14.73 -5.02 -4.75
N ARG A 113 15.09 -6.30 -4.92
CA ARG A 113 16.48 -6.77 -4.81
C ARG A 113 17.37 -6.28 -5.95
N ASP A 114 16.84 -6.24 -7.16
CA ASP A 114 17.57 -5.84 -8.37
C ASP A 114 17.55 -4.32 -8.62
N GLY A 115 16.90 -3.54 -7.73
CA GLY A 115 16.80 -2.07 -7.85
C GLY A 115 15.79 -1.56 -8.87
N ARG A 116 15.03 -2.44 -9.54
CA ARG A 116 13.93 -2.05 -10.44
C ARG A 116 12.82 -1.32 -9.68
N PHE A 117 12.57 -1.72 -8.44
CA PHE A 117 11.68 -1.03 -7.50
C PHE A 117 12.50 -0.34 -6.40
N ASP A 118 12.66 0.98 -6.54
CA ASP A 118 13.33 1.84 -5.55
C ASP A 118 12.46 3.07 -5.27
N ALA A 119 11.89 3.13 -4.06
CA ALA A 119 11.02 4.25 -3.67
C ALA A 119 11.76 5.59 -3.56
N ALA A 120 13.06 5.60 -3.29
CA ALA A 120 13.83 6.84 -3.30
C ALA A 120 13.94 7.41 -4.72
N ARG A 121 14.05 6.52 -5.72
CA ARG A 121 14.00 6.88 -7.15
C ARG A 121 12.61 7.33 -7.58
N LEU A 122 11.56 6.61 -7.19
CA LEU A 122 10.17 6.96 -7.52
C LEU A 122 9.79 8.38 -7.06
N ARG A 123 10.29 8.85 -5.90
CA ARG A 123 10.05 10.23 -5.40
C ARG A 123 10.58 11.34 -6.31
N ARG A 124 11.43 11.03 -7.28
CA ARG A 124 12.02 12.00 -8.20
C ARG A 124 11.31 12.03 -9.56
N LEU A 125 10.34 11.14 -9.76
CA LEU A 125 9.55 11.04 -10.97
C LEU A 125 8.23 11.82 -10.80
N ASP A 126 7.62 12.18 -11.91
CA ASP A 126 6.23 12.63 -11.92
C ASP A 126 5.25 11.46 -11.69
N ASP A 127 4.00 11.79 -11.37
CA ASP A 127 2.98 10.81 -11.00
C ASP A 127 2.72 9.78 -12.11
N ASP A 128 2.69 10.21 -13.38
CA ASP A 128 2.44 9.33 -14.52
C ASP A 128 3.58 8.32 -14.70
N ALA A 129 4.83 8.77 -14.62
CA ALA A 129 6.01 7.92 -14.69
C ALA A 129 6.06 6.92 -13.51
N VAL A 130 5.67 7.34 -12.29
CA VAL A 130 5.53 6.41 -11.15
C VAL A 130 4.48 5.35 -11.44
N VAL A 131 3.33 5.72 -12.00
CA VAL A 131 2.27 4.76 -12.34
C VAL A 131 2.76 3.75 -13.38
N GLU A 132 3.42 4.21 -14.44
CA GLU A 132 3.96 3.35 -15.49
C GLU A 132 4.93 2.31 -14.93
N GLU A 133 5.88 2.74 -14.09
CA GLU A 133 6.86 1.84 -13.49
C GLU A 133 6.23 0.83 -12.52
N LEU A 134 5.26 1.26 -11.72
CA LEU A 134 4.58 0.36 -10.79
C LEU A 134 3.70 -0.65 -11.54
N VAL A 135 3.02 -0.24 -12.62
CA VAL A 135 2.20 -1.14 -13.45
C VAL A 135 3.05 -2.16 -14.22
N ALA A 136 4.30 -1.84 -14.52
CA ALA A 136 5.25 -2.80 -15.07
C ALA A 136 5.58 -3.94 -14.08
N LEU A 137 5.34 -3.74 -12.78
CA LEU A 137 5.47 -4.81 -11.79
C LEU A 137 4.29 -5.77 -11.90
N ARG A 138 4.62 -7.03 -12.12
CA ARG A 138 3.64 -8.11 -12.26
C ARG A 138 2.72 -8.17 -11.04
N GLY A 139 1.41 -8.05 -11.30
CA GLY A 139 0.37 -8.12 -10.27
C GLY A 139 -0.01 -6.79 -9.63
N ILE A 140 0.61 -5.69 -10.07
CA ILE A 140 0.25 -4.33 -9.72
C ILE A 140 -0.54 -3.72 -10.88
N GLY A 141 -1.79 -3.34 -10.61
CA GLY A 141 -2.61 -2.61 -11.57
C GLY A 141 -2.56 -1.10 -11.34
N ARG A 142 -3.09 -0.32 -12.29
CA ARG A 142 -3.16 1.15 -12.22
C ARG A 142 -3.73 1.64 -10.89
N TRP A 143 -4.87 1.10 -10.45
CA TRP A 143 -5.46 1.48 -9.17
C TRP A 143 -4.50 1.27 -7.99
N THR A 144 -3.75 0.16 -7.96
CA THR A 144 -2.76 -0.07 -6.88
C THR A 144 -1.60 0.91 -6.94
N ALA A 145 -1.16 1.30 -8.14
CA ALA A 145 -0.13 2.31 -8.34
C ALA A 145 -0.60 3.70 -7.89
N GLU A 146 -1.83 4.10 -8.22
CA GLU A 146 -2.43 5.36 -7.76
C GLU A 146 -2.60 5.39 -6.24
N MET A 147 -3.02 4.27 -5.62
CA MET A 147 -3.05 4.18 -4.17
C MET A 147 -1.66 4.30 -3.55
N PHE A 148 -0.62 3.76 -4.21
CA PHE A 148 0.78 3.94 -3.80
C PHE A 148 1.19 5.41 -3.80
N LEU A 149 0.86 6.16 -4.85
CA LEU A 149 1.07 7.62 -4.90
C LEU A 149 0.40 8.32 -3.71
N MET A 150 -0.91 8.11 -3.52
CA MET A 150 -1.69 8.83 -2.50
C MET A 150 -1.25 8.55 -1.06
N PHE A 151 -0.79 7.33 -0.75
CA PHE A 151 -0.55 6.90 0.63
C PHE A 151 0.92 6.62 0.99
N HIS A 152 1.85 6.66 0.02
CA HIS A 152 3.27 6.46 0.29
C HIS A 152 4.16 7.65 -0.08
N LEU A 153 3.89 8.31 -1.20
CA LEU A 153 4.76 9.36 -1.74
C LEU A 153 4.46 10.74 -1.10
#